data_AF-A0A5B2VBT5-F1
#
_entry.id   AF-A0A5B2VBT5-F1
#
_cell.length_a   1.000
_cell.length_b   1.000
_cell.length_c   1.000
_cell.angle_alpha   90.00
_cell.angle_beta   90.00
_cell.angle_gamma   90.00
#
_symmetry.space_group_name_H-M   'P 1'
#
loop_
_entity.id
_entity.type
_entity.pdbx_description
1 polymer ?
#
loop_
_entity_poly.entity_id
_entity_poly.type
_entity_poly.pdbx_seq_one_letter_code
_entity_poly.pdbx_strand_id
1 'polypeptide(L)'
;MIDRGSLHRNVSNIHLDFSSILPSPSLGLFWFARTERQTCVFVGAARSFVEVAEIAGFRTLEEGHVEIWPFIQRRESYLRSYEYEDFPRGRVNWIADENTWLLLLDQKLNSQPYIKRIVECWRIPTERLRVAPDPHYRSSERVGSPENL
;
A
#
# COMPACT_ATOMS: atom_id res chain seq x y z
N MET A 1 -47.64 -25.40 46.10
CA MET A 1 -46.75 -26.27 46.90
C MET A 1 -46.09 -27.25 45.93
N ILE A 2 -44.79 -27.30 45.69
CA ILE A 2 -43.60 -26.72 46.32
C ILE A 2 -42.60 -26.41 45.20
N ASP A 3 -41.89 -25.31 45.40
CA ASP A 3 -40.78 -24.72 44.64
C ASP A 3 -39.53 -25.63 44.60
N ARG A 4 -38.82 -25.64 43.45
CA ARG A 4 -37.38 -25.94 43.36
C ARG A 4 -36.73 -25.10 42.26
N GLY A 5 -36.34 -23.89 42.63
CA GLY A 5 -34.91 -23.53 42.68
C GLY A 5 -34.14 -23.46 41.36
N SER A 6 -34.10 -22.25 40.81
CA SER A 6 -32.95 -21.54 40.22
C SER A 6 -31.72 -22.35 39.78
N LEU A 7 -31.39 -22.23 38.49
CA LEU A 7 -30.01 -22.17 38.01
C LEU A 7 -29.91 -21.12 36.91
N HIS A 8 -29.41 -19.95 37.31
CA HIS A 8 -28.74 -19.00 36.43
C HIS A 8 -27.77 -19.74 35.51
N ARG A 9 -27.92 -19.57 34.19
CA ARG A 9 -26.80 -19.31 33.27
C ARG A 9 -27.26 -18.38 32.17
N ASN A 10 -27.07 -17.11 32.46
CA ASN A 10 -26.87 -16.06 31.49
C ASN A 10 -25.50 -16.33 30.85
N VAL A 11 -25.43 -16.77 29.59
CA VAL A 11 -24.16 -16.73 28.83
C VAL A 11 -24.46 -16.45 27.35
N SER A 12 -24.11 -15.23 26.98
CA SER A 12 -23.60 -14.79 25.69
C SER A 12 -24.47 -14.96 24.44
N ASN A 13 -25.08 -13.83 24.05
CA ASN A 13 -25.10 -13.39 22.66
C ASN A 13 -23.78 -13.76 21.99
N ILE A 14 -23.82 -14.68 21.02
CA ILE A 14 -22.72 -14.88 20.08
C ILE A 14 -22.83 -13.73 19.07
N HIS A 15 -22.30 -12.57 19.46
CA HIS A 15 -21.85 -11.58 18.50
C HIS A 15 -20.50 -12.09 18.02
N LEU A 16 -20.49 -12.87 16.93
CA LEU A 16 -19.26 -13.06 16.17
C LEU A 16 -18.99 -11.74 15.46
N ASP A 17 -18.34 -10.86 16.19
CA ASP A 17 -17.66 -9.70 15.64
C ASP A 17 -16.54 -10.21 14.73
N PHE A 18 -16.82 -10.28 13.43
CA PHE A 18 -15.82 -10.54 12.40
C PHE A 18 -14.97 -9.29 12.09
N SER A 19 -14.93 -8.26 12.97
CA SER A 19 -13.94 -7.20 12.90
C SER A 19 -12.61 -7.60 13.59
N SER A 20 -12.12 -8.78 13.28
CA SER A 20 -10.67 -9.03 13.24
C SER A 20 -10.20 -8.99 11.79
N ILE A 21 -10.64 -7.97 11.04
CA ILE A 21 -10.05 -7.64 9.74
C ILE A 21 -8.63 -7.17 10.06
N LEU A 22 -7.69 -8.12 10.12
CA LEU A 22 -6.29 -7.76 9.98
C LEU A 22 -6.22 -6.95 8.67
N PRO A 23 -5.71 -5.71 8.72
CA PRO A 23 -5.67 -4.86 7.54
C PRO A 23 -4.97 -5.61 6.40
N SER A 24 -5.72 -5.86 5.35
CA SER A 24 -5.29 -6.65 4.19
C SER A 24 -4.13 -5.99 3.45
N PRO A 25 -3.24 -6.77 2.82
CA PRO A 25 -2.25 -6.25 1.89
C PRO A 25 -2.89 -5.35 0.82
N SER A 26 -2.16 -4.34 0.36
CA SER A 26 -2.68 -3.37 -0.62
C SER A 26 -1.87 -3.37 -1.92
N LEU A 27 -2.57 -3.12 -3.02
CA LEU A 27 -2.03 -2.88 -4.36
C LEU A 27 -2.14 -1.39 -4.66
N GLY A 28 -1.23 -0.82 -5.43
CA GLY A 28 -1.30 0.61 -5.69
C GLY A 28 -0.10 1.24 -6.38
N LEU A 29 -0.19 2.56 -6.56
CA LEU A 29 0.90 3.40 -7.03
C LEU A 29 1.40 4.29 -5.90
N PHE A 30 2.71 4.45 -5.80
CA PHE A 30 3.33 5.24 -4.74
C PHE A 30 4.46 6.11 -5.27
N TRP A 31 4.80 7.10 -4.45
CA TRP A 31 5.95 7.98 -4.59
C TRP A 31 6.60 8.13 -3.23
N PHE A 32 7.93 8.26 -3.24
CA PHE A 32 8.61 8.95 -2.16
C PHE A 32 8.84 10.37 -2.63
N ALA A 33 8.33 11.34 -1.89
CA ALA A 33 8.51 12.76 -2.17
C ALA A 33 9.30 13.44 -1.05
N ARG A 34 9.65 14.71 -1.26
CA ARG A 34 10.22 15.56 -0.21
C ARG A 34 9.28 16.71 0.10
N THR A 35 9.15 17.05 1.38
CA THR A 35 8.49 18.29 1.80
C THR A 35 9.45 19.46 1.66
N GLU A 36 8.94 20.69 1.82
CA GLU A 36 9.77 21.91 1.89
C GLU A 36 10.86 21.82 2.98
N ARG A 37 10.60 21.08 4.06
CA ARG A 37 11.55 20.82 5.16
C ARG A 37 12.56 19.72 4.84
N GLN A 38 12.65 19.29 3.57
CA GLN A 38 13.52 18.22 3.08
C GLN A 38 13.28 16.86 3.76
N THR A 39 12.11 16.66 4.37
CA THR A 39 11.74 15.36 4.94
C THR A 39 11.22 14.46 3.82
N CYS A 40 11.70 13.21 3.79
CA CYS A 40 11.09 12.17 2.97
C CYS A 40 9.62 11.99 3.41
N VAL A 41 8.72 11.67 2.48
CA VAL A 41 7.31 11.33 2.70
C VAL A 41 6.88 10.23 1.75
N PHE A 42 6.11 9.27 2.24
CA PHE A 42 5.48 8.24 1.41
C PHE A 42 4.06 8.66 1.06
N VAL A 43 3.77 8.82 -0.23
CA VAL A 43 2.44 9.17 -0.73
C VAL A 43 2.02 8.15 -1.78
N GLY A 44 0.73 7.86 -1.85
CA GLY A 44 0.21 6.92 -2.84
C GLY A 44 -1.30 6.81 -2.84
N ALA A 45 -1.76 6.04 -3.80
CA ALA A 45 -3.13 5.57 -3.93
C ALA A 45 -3.11 4.04 -3.93
N ALA A 46 -3.88 3.45 -3.02
CA ALA A 46 -3.89 2.01 -2.82
C ALA A 46 -5.32 1.50 -2.64
N ARG A 47 -5.56 0.26 -3.03
CA ARG A 47 -6.79 -0.51 -2.76
C ARG A 47 -6.44 -1.82 -2.10
N SER A 48 -7.35 -2.37 -1.32
CA SER A 48 -7.15 -3.68 -0.71
C SER A 48 -7.00 -4.74 -1.80
N PHE A 49 -6.09 -5.70 -1.59
CA PHE A 49 -5.92 -6.85 -2.47
C PHE A 49 -7.23 -7.57 -2.80
N VAL A 50 -8.12 -7.70 -1.80
CA VAL A 50 -9.39 -8.42 -1.97
C VAL A 50 -10.43 -7.62 -2.77
N GLU A 51 -10.25 -6.31 -2.87
CA GLU A 51 -11.14 -5.39 -3.60
C GLU A 51 -10.72 -5.23 -5.07
N VAL A 52 -9.47 -5.52 -5.41
CA VAL A 52 -8.96 -5.39 -6.78
C VAL A 52 -9.23 -6.68 -7.55
N ALA A 53 -10.03 -6.59 -8.61
CA ALA A 53 -10.32 -7.71 -9.50
C ALA A 53 -9.05 -8.21 -10.20
N GLU A 54 -9.05 -9.50 -10.52
CA GLU A 54 -8.02 -10.10 -11.37
C GLU A 54 -8.41 -9.94 -12.83
N ILE A 55 -7.48 -9.44 -13.65
CA ILE A 55 -7.64 -9.22 -15.08
C ILE A 55 -6.41 -9.78 -15.78
N ALA A 56 -6.63 -10.72 -16.71
CA ALA A 56 -5.57 -11.34 -17.50
C ALA A 56 -4.37 -11.87 -16.68
N GLY A 57 -4.64 -12.48 -15.52
CA GLY A 57 -3.61 -13.06 -14.63
C GLY A 57 -2.91 -12.04 -13.71
N PHE A 58 -3.38 -10.79 -13.65
CA PHE A 58 -2.84 -9.77 -12.76
C PHE A 58 -3.90 -9.14 -11.87
N ARG A 59 -3.52 -8.74 -10.66
CA ARG A 59 -4.27 -7.71 -9.91
C ARG A 59 -3.42 -6.45 -9.85
N THR A 60 -3.96 -5.37 -10.40
CA THR A 60 -3.32 -4.06 -10.47
C THR A 60 -4.40 -2.99 -10.48
N LEU A 61 -4.05 -1.75 -10.10
CA LEU A 61 -4.97 -0.63 -10.32
C LEU A 61 -5.07 -0.35 -11.81
N GLU A 62 -6.29 -0.11 -12.28
CA GLU A 62 -6.56 0.30 -13.67
C GLU A 62 -5.91 1.67 -13.94
N GLU A 63 -5.87 2.54 -12.93
CA GLU A 63 -5.29 3.87 -13.03
C GLU A 63 -3.75 3.84 -13.11
N GLY A 64 -3.20 4.68 -13.98
CA GLY A 64 -1.77 4.98 -14.07
C GLY A 64 -1.33 6.11 -13.15
N HIS A 65 -0.02 6.41 -13.19
CA HIS A 65 0.56 7.52 -12.42
C HIS A 65 0.00 8.87 -12.88
N VAL A 66 -0.25 9.04 -14.18
CA VAL A 66 -0.80 10.28 -14.76
C VAL A 66 -2.19 10.56 -14.23
N GLU A 67 -3.04 9.53 -14.16
CA GLU A 67 -4.42 9.66 -13.69
C GLU A 67 -4.48 9.90 -12.18
N ILE A 68 -3.63 9.25 -11.38
CA ILE A 68 -3.64 9.37 -9.92
C ILE A 68 -3.00 10.67 -9.43
N TRP A 69 -1.99 11.20 -10.12
CA TRP A 69 -1.21 12.33 -9.62
C TRP A 69 -2.02 13.58 -9.26
N PRO A 70 -3.01 14.03 -10.06
CA PRO A 70 -3.85 15.17 -9.69
C PRO A 70 -4.60 14.98 -8.37
N PHE A 71 -4.96 13.74 -8.00
CA PHE A 71 -5.59 13.44 -6.72
C PHE A 71 -4.58 13.61 -5.57
N ILE A 72 -3.34 13.17 -5.78
CA ILE A 72 -2.25 13.35 -4.81
C ILE A 72 -1.95 14.84 -4.62
N GLN A 73 -1.81 15.63 -5.69
CA GLN A 73 -1.56 17.08 -5.58
C GLN A 73 -2.69 17.87 -4.90
N ARG A 74 -3.94 17.39 -5.03
CA ARG A 74 -5.08 17.97 -4.30
C ARG A 74 -4.98 17.72 -2.79
N ARG A 75 -4.54 16.53 -2.39
CA ARG A 75 -4.34 16.16 -0.98
C ARG A 75 -3.07 16.77 -0.38
N GLU A 76 -2.00 16.80 -1.16
CA GLU A 76 -0.65 17.19 -0.75
C GLU A 76 -0.25 18.49 -1.45
N SER A 77 -0.58 19.64 -0.85
CA SER A 77 -0.43 20.95 -1.52
C SER A 77 1.02 21.29 -1.91
N TYR A 78 2.01 20.76 -1.19
CA TYR A 78 3.45 20.94 -1.49
C TYR A 78 3.90 20.22 -2.77
N LEU A 79 3.07 19.36 -3.36
CA LEU A 79 3.34 18.65 -4.62
C LEU A 79 2.76 19.36 -5.85
N ARG A 80 2.04 20.47 -5.69
CA ARG A 80 1.32 21.15 -6.79
C ARG A 80 2.20 21.68 -7.92
N SER A 81 3.47 21.98 -7.62
CA SER A 81 4.44 22.48 -8.61
C SER A 81 5.29 21.38 -9.24
N TYR A 82 5.02 20.12 -8.94
CA TYR A 82 5.79 18.96 -9.40
C TYR A 82 4.94 18.07 -10.29
N GLU A 83 5.58 17.47 -11.28
CA GLU A 83 5.02 16.42 -12.10
C GLU A 83 5.20 15.05 -11.44
N TYR A 84 4.35 14.09 -11.83
CA TYR A 84 4.37 12.74 -11.25
C TYR A 84 5.69 12.01 -11.48
N GLU A 85 6.45 12.42 -12.50
CA GLU A 85 7.74 11.83 -12.83
C GLU A 85 8.91 12.46 -12.09
N ASP A 86 8.74 13.63 -11.49
CA ASP A 86 9.82 14.32 -10.78
C ASP A 86 10.33 13.48 -9.60
N PHE A 87 9.41 12.81 -8.89
CA PHE A 87 9.72 12.00 -7.72
C PHE A 87 9.89 10.51 -8.03
N PRO A 88 10.80 9.82 -7.32
CA PRO A 88 10.94 8.39 -7.46
C PRO A 88 9.65 7.68 -7.04
N ARG A 89 9.20 6.75 -7.88
CA ARG A 89 7.86 6.17 -7.82
C ARG A 89 7.89 4.67 -8.04
N GLY A 90 6.75 4.03 -7.83
CA GLY A 90 6.60 2.62 -8.16
C GLY A 90 5.14 2.18 -8.18
N ARG A 91 4.97 0.87 -8.31
CA ARG A 91 3.69 0.19 -8.33
C ARG A 91 3.82 -1.19 -7.67
N VAL A 92 2.83 -1.54 -6.87
CA VAL A 92 2.67 -2.89 -6.31
C VAL A 92 1.54 -3.60 -7.03
N ASN A 93 1.86 -4.75 -7.59
CA ASN A 93 0.96 -5.61 -8.35
C ASN A 93 0.95 -7.02 -7.74
N TRP A 94 0.05 -7.84 -8.26
CA TRP A 94 0.04 -9.28 -8.02
C TRP A 94 0.01 -10.02 -9.35
N ILE A 95 0.80 -11.08 -9.45
CA ILE A 95 0.83 -12.02 -10.58
C ILE A 95 0.16 -13.31 -10.11
N ALA A 96 -0.99 -13.64 -10.69
CA ALA A 96 -1.82 -14.76 -10.26
C ALA A 96 -1.14 -16.10 -10.50
N ASP A 97 -0.60 -16.32 -11.70
CA ASP A 97 0.05 -17.58 -12.08
C ASP A 97 1.29 -17.91 -11.23
N GLU A 98 2.03 -16.88 -10.82
CA GLU A 98 3.20 -17.02 -9.96
C GLU A 98 2.84 -16.97 -8.46
N ASN A 99 1.58 -16.66 -8.12
CA ASN A 99 1.15 -16.41 -6.75
C ASN A 99 2.12 -15.47 -6.02
N THR A 100 2.49 -14.37 -6.67
CA THR A 100 3.62 -13.50 -6.27
C THR A 100 3.25 -12.03 -6.34
N TRP A 101 3.64 -11.28 -5.31
CA TRP A 101 3.63 -9.82 -5.28
C TRP A 101 4.77 -9.29 -6.14
N LEU A 102 4.46 -8.33 -7.01
CA LEU A 102 5.46 -7.66 -7.84
C LEU A 102 5.55 -6.19 -7.48
N LEU A 103 6.66 -5.80 -6.86
CA LEU A 103 7.03 -4.42 -6.61
C LEU A 103 7.92 -3.91 -7.75
N LEU A 104 7.35 -3.06 -8.61
CA LEU A 104 8.07 -2.30 -9.62
C LEU A 104 8.42 -0.92 -9.06
N LEU A 105 9.68 -0.51 -9.16
CA LEU A 105 10.12 0.77 -8.56
C LEU A 105 11.18 1.50 -9.39
N ASP A 106 11.28 2.81 -9.18
CA ASP A 106 12.39 3.63 -9.62
C ASP A 106 13.69 3.09 -9.00
N GLN A 107 14.76 3.00 -9.79
CA GLN A 107 16.06 2.48 -9.35
C GLN A 107 16.61 3.17 -8.09
N LYS A 108 16.28 4.46 -7.86
CA LYS A 108 16.68 5.18 -6.63
C LYS A 108 16.09 4.58 -5.34
N LEU A 109 15.00 3.83 -5.47
CA LEU A 109 14.31 3.17 -4.36
C LEU A 109 14.71 1.70 -4.19
N ASN A 110 15.62 1.19 -5.03
CA ASN A 110 16.05 -0.20 -5.01
C ASN A 110 17.07 -0.45 -3.89
N SER A 111 16.66 -0.18 -2.64
CA SER A 111 17.44 -0.43 -1.44
C SER A 111 16.53 -0.86 -0.30
N GLN A 112 17.10 -1.60 0.67
CA GLN A 112 16.34 -2.22 1.75
C GLN A 112 15.50 -1.22 2.58
N PRO A 113 15.97 -0.01 2.93
CA PRO A 113 15.15 0.95 3.69
C PRO A 113 13.84 1.33 2.98
N TYR A 114 13.87 1.58 1.67
CA TYR A 114 12.65 1.93 0.92
C TYR A 114 11.74 0.73 0.73
N ILE A 115 12.30 -0.43 0.36
CA ILE A 115 11.52 -1.67 0.18
C ILE A 115 10.79 -2.03 1.46
N LYS A 116 11.50 -2.01 2.61
CA LYS A 116 10.92 -2.26 3.92
C LYS A 116 9.78 -1.29 4.22
N ARG A 117 9.98 0.01 3.96
CA ARG A 117 8.94 1.02 4.19
C ARG A 117 7.69 0.78 3.34
N ILE A 118 7.84 0.47 2.05
CA ILE A 118 6.71 0.16 1.16
C ILE A 118 5.94 -1.05 1.69
N VAL A 119 6.67 -2.12 2.05
CA VAL A 119 6.13 -3.35 2.63
C VAL A 119 5.33 -3.07 3.90
N GLU A 120 5.87 -2.25 4.81
CA GLU A 120 5.20 -1.88 6.07
C GLU A 120 3.95 -1.03 5.82
N CYS A 121 4.06 0.00 4.98
CA CYS A 121 2.94 0.90 4.67
C CYS A 121 1.75 0.16 4.06
N TRP A 122 2.01 -0.82 3.19
CA TRP A 122 0.97 -1.54 2.45
C TRP A 122 0.79 -3.01 2.84
N ARG A 123 1.44 -3.43 3.93
CA ARG A 123 1.33 -4.77 4.54
C ARG A 123 1.56 -5.90 3.53
N ILE A 124 2.58 -5.75 2.69
CA ILE A 124 2.88 -6.71 1.63
C ILE A 124 3.59 -7.94 2.24
N PRO A 125 3.07 -9.16 2.08
CA PRO A 125 3.76 -10.38 2.50
C PRO A 125 5.11 -10.54 1.79
N THR A 126 6.20 -10.61 2.55
CA THR A 126 7.56 -10.65 1.98
C THR A 126 7.96 -12.01 1.43
N GLU A 127 7.31 -13.09 1.89
CA GLU A 127 7.61 -14.47 1.51
C GLU A 127 7.35 -14.74 0.02
N ARG A 128 6.51 -13.90 -0.60
CA ARG A 128 6.11 -13.99 -2.01
C ARG A 128 6.31 -12.65 -2.72
N LEU A 129 7.33 -11.89 -2.36
CA LEU A 129 7.60 -10.58 -2.95
C LEU A 129 8.78 -10.64 -3.93
N ARG A 130 8.51 -10.33 -5.20
CA ARG A 130 9.53 -10.01 -6.20
C ARG A 130 9.67 -8.50 -6.31
N VAL A 131 10.90 -8.01 -6.19
CA VAL A 131 11.25 -6.60 -6.39
C VAL A 131 12.02 -6.46 -7.70
N ALA A 132 11.61 -5.52 -8.55
CA ALA A 132 12.31 -5.23 -9.79
C ALA A 132 12.31 -3.72 -10.08
N PRO A 133 13.44 -3.15 -10.53
CA PRO A 133 13.44 -1.81 -11.06
C PRO A 133 12.70 -1.76 -12.40
N ASP A 134 11.91 -0.71 -12.63
CA ASP A 134 11.26 -0.46 -13.90
C ASP A 134 12.04 0.61 -14.69
N PRO A 135 12.57 0.32 -15.89
CA PRO A 135 13.32 1.28 -16.69
C PRO A 135 12.54 2.56 -17.05
N HIS A 136 11.21 2.52 -17.00
CA HIS A 136 10.33 3.67 -17.25
C HIS A 136 10.16 4.56 -16.00
N TYR A 137 10.48 4.06 -14.80
CA TYR A 137 10.47 4.84 -13.58
C TYR A 137 11.81 5.52 -13.39
N ARG A 138 11.92 6.69 -14.00
CA ARG A 138 13.03 7.61 -13.85
C ARG A 138 12.52 8.90 -13.24
N SER A 139 13.29 9.43 -12.31
CA SER A 139 13.00 10.67 -11.59
C SER A 139 14.19 11.62 -11.60
N SER A 140 13.92 12.91 -11.48
CA SER A 140 14.91 13.97 -11.35
C SER A 140 15.25 14.24 -9.87
N GLU A 141 14.24 14.23 -9.01
CA GLU A 141 14.35 14.62 -7.61
C GLU A 141 15.12 13.61 -6.77
N ARG A 142 15.77 14.11 -5.71
CA ARG A 142 16.37 13.29 -4.66
C ARG A 142 15.48 13.34 -3.44
N VAL A 143 15.33 12.20 -2.77
CA VAL A 143 14.58 12.07 -1.52
C VAL A 143 15.50 11.58 -0.41
N GLY A 144 15.25 12.04 0.81
CA GLY A 144 16.00 11.63 2.00
C GLY A 144 15.65 10.19 2.43
N SER A 145 16.32 9.70 3.48
CA SER A 145 16.07 8.36 4.03
C SER A 145 14.61 8.18 4.49
N PRO A 146 13.98 7.01 4.25
CA PRO A 146 12.62 6.70 4.71
C PRO A 146 12.58 6.20 6.16
N GLU A 147 13.71 6.13 6.88
CA GLU A 147 13.79 5.54 8.21
C GLU A 147 13.04 6.33 9.30
N ASN A 148 12.84 7.63 9.08
CA ASN A 148 12.14 8.52 10.01
C ASN A 148 10.64 8.73 9.68
N LEU A 149 10.10 7.92 8.76
CA LEU A 149 8.68 7.95 8.38
C LEU A 149 7.77 7.21 9.37
#